data_AF-A0A6J7FYX5-F1
#
_entry.id   AF-A0A6J7FYX5-F1
#
_cell.length_a   1.000
_cell.length_b   1.000
_cell.length_c   1.000
_cell.angle_alpha   90.00
_cell.angle_beta   90.00
_cell.angle_gamma   90.00
#
_symmetry.space_group_name_H-M   'P 1'
#
loop_
_entity.id
_entity.type
_entity.pdbx_description
1 polymer ?
#
loop_
_entity_poly.entity_id
_entity_poly.type
_entity_poly.pdbx_seq_one_letter_code
_entity_poly.pdbx_strand_id
1 'polypeptide(L)'
;MVFADRSDMNWFQETMKTIQLGNTPWLTRIYDLATANPTNSYGGSNGSDPQGNALFFFLPGTNTLATTPGWLGVGPHEWTHFAQQAMSGDINRLPCWFKEGQATYFGNAISNNVRDKWRAVWKEQIQTIKYDYMSFFNLSKSELVSWFDSHALNMPNGVCGPDGAFMIGGIAVEYLVGTVGVSGVYDFEARIKRGELWTSALAHISGKSYESEMVDITNFVLLQRDWAQKA
;
A
#
# COMPACT_ATOMS: atom_id res chain seq x y z
N MET A 1 1.78 16.10 21.40
CA MET A 1 2.04 15.65 20.01
C MET A 1 2.99 16.67 19.42
N VAL A 2 4.24 16.28 19.17
CA VAL A 2 5.25 17.18 18.58
C VAL A 2 5.01 17.12 17.07
N PHE A 3 4.73 18.27 16.46
CA PHE A 3 4.46 18.37 15.03
C PHE A 3 5.77 18.61 14.30
N ALA A 4 5.98 17.88 13.20
CA ALA A 4 7.02 18.17 12.22
C ALA A 4 6.36 18.79 10.98
N ASP A 5 6.85 19.93 10.52
CA ASP A 5 6.41 20.64 9.32
C ASP A 5 7.60 20.92 8.36
N ARG A 6 7.36 21.69 7.28
CA ARG A 6 8.41 21.99 6.28
C ARG A 6 9.61 22.74 6.88
N SER A 7 9.46 23.44 8.00
CA SER A 7 10.57 24.10 8.69
C SER A 7 11.48 23.11 9.41
N ASP A 8 10.96 21.93 9.78
CA ASP A 8 11.74 20.83 10.38
C ASP A 8 12.55 20.03 9.34
N MET A 9 12.39 20.32 8.06
CA MET A 9 13.09 19.64 6.97
C MET A 9 14.62 19.72 7.10
N ASN A 10 15.15 20.87 7.54
CA ASN A 10 16.59 21.03 7.73
C ASN A 10 17.09 20.16 8.90
N TRP A 11 16.33 20.11 10.00
CA TRP A 11 16.63 19.23 11.13
C TRP A 11 16.52 17.74 10.73
N PHE A 12 15.49 17.38 9.97
CA PHE A 12 15.31 16.04 9.43
C PHE A 12 16.48 15.65 8.51
N GLN A 13 16.91 16.54 7.61
CA GLN A 13 18.07 16.31 6.73
C GLN A 13 19.36 16.10 7.52
N GLU A 14 19.65 16.93 8.51
CA GLU A 14 20.84 16.76 9.36
C GLU A 14 20.77 15.46 10.16
N THR A 15 19.59 15.11 10.69
CA THR A 15 19.37 13.84 11.39
C THR A 15 19.54 12.65 10.44
N MET A 16 19.01 12.70 9.22
CA MET A 16 19.17 11.64 8.22
C MET A 16 20.61 11.51 7.71
N LYS A 17 21.42 12.58 7.68
CA LYS A 17 22.86 12.50 7.38
C LYS A 17 23.61 11.70 8.45
N THR A 18 23.17 11.76 9.71
CA THR A 18 23.77 10.98 10.81
C THR A 18 23.31 9.52 10.82
N ILE A 19 22.26 9.19 10.08
CA ILE A 19 21.68 7.86 10.01
C ILE A 19 21.86 7.28 8.61
N GLN A 20 23.07 6.79 8.31
CA GLN A 20 23.37 6.18 7.01
C GLN A 20 23.80 4.72 7.16
N LEU A 21 22.82 3.83 7.22
CA LEU A 21 22.96 2.50 6.65
C LEU A 21 21.76 2.25 5.72
N GLY A 22 21.93 2.64 4.44
CA GLY A 22 21.03 2.28 3.35
C GLY A 22 20.40 3.45 2.59
N ASN A 23 20.82 3.61 1.33
CA ASN A 23 20.21 4.39 0.23
C ASN A 23 20.13 5.93 0.34
N THR A 24 21.29 6.56 0.17
CA THR A 24 21.47 7.98 -0.19
C THR A 24 20.62 8.50 -1.38
N PRO A 25 20.19 7.72 -2.41
CA PRO A 25 19.46 8.29 -3.55
C PRO A 25 18.00 8.69 -3.26
N TRP A 26 17.32 8.04 -2.32
CA TRP A 26 15.86 8.14 -2.22
C TRP A 26 15.40 9.43 -1.56
N LEU A 27 16.05 9.84 -0.48
CA LEU A 27 15.79 11.11 0.19
C LEU A 27 16.01 12.31 -0.74
N THR A 28 17.11 12.31 -1.50
CA THR A 28 17.40 13.38 -2.48
C THR A 28 16.32 13.43 -3.55
N ARG A 29 15.92 12.29 -4.13
CA ARG A 29 14.85 12.25 -5.13
C ARG A 29 13.52 12.80 -4.59
N ILE A 30 13.14 12.43 -3.37
CA ILE A 30 11.90 12.92 -2.76
C ILE A 30 11.98 14.42 -2.51
N TYR A 31 13.13 14.91 -2.07
CA TYR A 31 13.35 16.35 -1.89
C TYR A 31 13.25 17.12 -3.20
N ASP A 32 13.85 16.61 -4.28
CA ASP A 32 13.76 17.21 -5.60
C ASP A 32 12.30 17.24 -6.09
N LEU A 33 11.56 16.14 -5.89
CA LEU A 33 10.14 16.05 -6.23
C LEU A 33 9.29 17.04 -5.42
N ALA A 34 9.54 17.14 -4.11
CA ALA A 34 8.79 18.01 -3.21
C ALA A 34 9.12 19.50 -3.37
N THR A 35 10.33 19.79 -3.88
CA THR A 35 10.74 21.14 -4.29
C THR A 35 10.07 21.52 -5.61
N ALA A 36 10.04 20.59 -6.57
CA ALA A 36 9.40 20.80 -7.86
C ALA A 36 7.86 20.90 -7.75
N ASN A 37 7.24 20.17 -6.82
CA ASN A 37 5.78 20.11 -6.66
C ASN A 37 5.39 20.29 -5.18
N PRO A 38 5.42 21.53 -4.67
CA PRO A 38 5.28 21.79 -3.23
C PRO A 38 3.89 21.50 -2.66
N THR A 39 2.88 21.32 -3.52
CA THR A 39 1.49 21.04 -3.11
C THR A 39 1.24 19.55 -2.82
N ASN A 40 2.12 18.66 -3.28
CA ASN A 40 1.93 17.22 -3.19
C ASN A 40 2.51 16.65 -1.89
N SER A 41 2.00 15.48 -1.50
CA SER A 41 2.50 14.71 -0.36
C SER A 41 3.44 13.61 -0.84
N TYR A 42 4.41 13.26 0.01
CA TYR A 42 5.42 12.24 -0.28
C TYR A 42 5.65 11.38 0.96
N GLY A 43 5.55 10.06 0.80
CA GLY A 43 5.87 9.08 1.84
C GLY A 43 6.97 8.13 1.38
N GLY A 44 7.63 7.47 2.31
CA GLY A 44 8.56 6.38 1.98
C GLY A 44 9.37 5.86 3.15
N SER A 45 10.07 4.76 2.90
CA SER A 45 11.17 4.28 3.75
C SER A 45 12.50 4.87 3.28
N ASN A 46 13.36 5.28 4.21
CA ASN A 46 14.70 5.81 3.93
C ASN A 46 15.81 5.01 4.64
N GLY A 47 15.67 3.68 4.67
CA GLY A 47 16.68 2.77 5.20
C GLY A 47 16.47 2.43 6.68
N SER A 48 17.57 2.15 7.38
CA SER A 48 17.57 1.75 8.78
C SER A 48 18.54 2.57 9.62
N ASP A 49 18.22 2.72 10.90
CA ASP A 49 19.15 3.27 11.89
C ASP A 49 20.32 2.32 12.18
N PRO A 50 21.38 2.76 12.91
CA PRO A 50 22.52 1.91 13.23
C PRO A 50 22.16 0.67 14.07
N GLN A 51 20.98 0.63 14.68
CA GLN A 51 20.44 -0.51 15.42
C GLN A 51 19.57 -1.42 14.54
N GLY A 52 19.40 -1.09 13.26
CA GLY A 52 18.61 -1.85 12.29
C GLY A 52 17.12 -1.49 12.29
N ASN A 53 16.68 -0.45 13.00
CA ASN A 53 15.28 -0.03 12.99
C ASN A 53 14.96 0.69 11.68
N ALA A 54 13.84 0.35 11.06
CA ALA A 54 13.38 1.00 9.83
C ALA A 54 13.03 2.47 10.05
N LEU A 55 13.41 3.32 9.11
CA LEU A 55 13.08 4.75 9.11
C LEU A 55 12.08 5.05 8.01
N PHE A 56 11.00 5.73 8.41
CA PHE A 56 9.93 6.16 7.53
C PHE A 56 9.82 7.67 7.60
N PHE A 57 9.50 8.29 6.48
CA PHE A 57 9.19 9.71 6.42
C PHE A 57 7.83 9.91 5.76
N PHE A 58 7.18 10.98 6.16
CA PHE A 58 6.05 11.52 5.44
C PHE A 58 6.21 13.03 5.38
N LEU A 59 6.35 13.53 4.17
CA LEU A 59 6.37 14.95 3.88
C LEU A 59 4.98 15.36 3.37
N PRO A 60 4.22 16.13 4.15
CA PRO A 60 2.90 16.55 3.76
C PRO A 60 2.88 17.67 2.73
N GLY A 61 1.96 17.55 1.77
CA GLY A 61 1.58 18.61 0.84
C GLY A 61 0.60 19.61 1.45
N THR A 62 0.45 20.77 0.82
CA THR A 62 -0.35 21.90 1.32
C THR A 62 -1.84 21.59 1.55
N ASN A 63 -2.36 20.55 0.89
CA ASN A 63 -3.77 20.13 1.00
C ASN A 63 -3.97 18.94 1.94
N THR A 64 -2.90 18.41 2.55
CA THR A 64 -3.00 17.26 3.45
C THR A 64 -3.12 17.81 4.86
N LEU A 65 -4.25 17.54 5.52
CA LEU A 65 -4.48 18.00 6.89
C LEU A 65 -4.07 16.88 7.84
N ALA A 66 -3.49 17.22 9.01
CA ALA A 66 -3.11 16.23 10.03
C ALA A 66 -4.28 15.37 10.56
N THR A 67 -5.51 15.73 10.20
CA THR A 67 -6.76 15.06 10.59
C THR A 67 -7.39 14.25 9.47
N THR A 68 -6.89 14.30 8.23
CA THR A 68 -7.44 13.44 7.18
C THR A 68 -7.03 12.00 7.42
N PRO A 69 -7.94 11.01 7.23
CA PRO A 69 -7.61 9.60 7.41
C PRO A 69 -6.35 9.15 6.64
N GLY A 70 -6.14 9.71 5.44
CA GLY A 70 -4.94 9.47 4.63
C GLY A 70 -3.65 9.93 5.31
N TRP A 71 -3.66 10.98 6.14
CA TRP A 71 -2.49 11.45 6.89
C TRP A 71 -2.04 10.47 7.97
N LEU A 72 -2.98 9.98 8.78
CA LEU A 72 -2.69 9.01 9.84
C LEU A 72 -2.36 7.63 9.28
N GLY A 73 -2.79 7.34 8.04
CA GLY A 73 -2.53 6.08 7.35
C GLY A 73 -1.12 5.95 6.76
N VAL A 74 -0.41 7.04 6.45
CA VAL A 74 0.87 6.92 5.71
C VAL A 74 1.96 6.23 6.51
N GLY A 75 2.17 6.60 7.77
CA GLY A 75 3.19 5.94 8.60
C GLY A 75 2.97 4.41 8.68
N PRO A 76 1.75 3.95 9.05
CA PRO A 76 1.39 2.54 9.02
C PRO A 76 1.45 1.87 7.63
N HIS A 77 1.15 2.60 6.55
CA HIS A 77 1.30 2.11 5.16
C HIS A 77 2.76 1.78 4.86
N GLU A 78 3.67 2.73 5.10
CA GLU A 78 5.10 2.54 4.88
C GLU A 78 5.71 1.47 5.81
N TRP A 79 5.22 1.39 7.05
CA TRP A 79 5.60 0.30 7.96
C TRP A 79 5.24 -1.07 7.39
N THR A 80 4.09 -1.18 6.72
CA THR A 80 3.66 -2.44 6.10
C THR A 80 4.60 -2.85 4.97
N HIS A 81 5.15 -1.90 4.19
CA HIS A 81 6.19 -2.22 3.20
C HIS A 81 7.46 -2.80 3.82
N PHE A 82 7.87 -2.33 5.00
CA PHE A 82 8.98 -2.94 5.71
C PHE A 82 8.66 -4.36 6.19
N ALA A 83 7.45 -4.58 6.72
CA ALA A 83 6.98 -5.90 7.09
C ALA A 83 6.99 -6.84 5.87
N GLN A 84 6.50 -6.38 4.72
CA GLN A 84 6.53 -7.13 3.46
C GLN A 84 7.95 -7.53 3.07
N GLN A 85 8.92 -6.62 3.13
CA GLN A 85 10.31 -6.91 2.84
C GLN A 85 10.87 -8.01 3.77
N ALA A 86 10.54 -7.98 5.06
CA ALA A 86 10.99 -8.99 6.02
C ALA A 86 10.33 -10.37 5.78
N MET A 87 9.04 -10.38 5.45
CA MET A 87 8.23 -11.59 5.25
C MET A 87 8.50 -12.27 3.91
N SER A 88 8.57 -11.49 2.82
CA SER A 88 8.82 -11.98 1.47
C SER A 88 10.31 -12.10 1.11
N GLY A 89 11.21 -11.46 1.86
CA GLY A 89 12.65 -11.41 1.58
C GLY A 89 13.05 -10.47 0.43
N ASP A 90 12.13 -10.21 -0.50
CA ASP A 90 12.25 -9.23 -1.57
C ASP A 90 10.84 -8.77 -1.98
N ILE A 91 10.48 -7.56 -1.54
CA ILE A 91 9.17 -6.96 -1.79
C ILE A 91 8.87 -6.80 -3.29
N ASN A 92 9.89 -6.76 -4.16
CA ASN A 92 9.71 -6.62 -5.60
C ASN A 92 9.19 -7.90 -6.27
N ARG A 93 9.14 -9.02 -5.53
CA ARG A 93 8.56 -10.29 -5.99
C ARG A 93 7.05 -10.38 -5.74
N LEU A 94 6.47 -9.40 -5.03
CA LEU A 94 5.03 -9.27 -4.85
C LEU A 94 4.43 -8.55 -6.07
N PRO A 95 3.21 -8.92 -6.50
CA PRO A 95 2.52 -8.15 -7.54
C PRO A 95 2.12 -6.77 -7.00
N CYS A 96 2.12 -5.74 -7.85
CA CYS A 96 1.92 -4.35 -7.43
C CYS A 96 0.61 -4.13 -6.68
N TRP A 97 -0.48 -4.74 -7.17
CA TRP A 97 -1.79 -4.64 -6.50
C TRP A 97 -1.74 -5.20 -5.07
N PHE A 98 -0.96 -6.25 -4.80
CA PHE A 98 -0.83 -6.81 -3.45
C PHE A 98 0.09 -5.95 -2.59
N LYS A 99 1.22 -5.50 -3.14
CA LYS A 99 2.20 -4.69 -2.43
C LYS A 99 1.57 -3.41 -1.88
N GLU A 100 0.95 -2.61 -2.75
CA GLU A 100 0.29 -1.36 -2.34
C GLU A 100 -1.03 -1.64 -1.62
N GLY A 101 -1.74 -2.69 -2.03
CA GLY A 101 -3.01 -3.07 -1.43
C GLY A 101 -2.90 -3.50 0.03
N GLN A 102 -1.94 -4.35 0.34
CA GLN A 102 -1.72 -4.82 1.71
C GLN A 102 -1.26 -3.67 2.61
N ALA A 103 -0.38 -2.80 2.10
CA ALA A 103 0.02 -1.59 2.81
C ALA A 103 -1.16 -0.65 3.07
N THR A 104 -2.06 -0.51 2.09
CA THR A 104 -3.29 0.27 2.24
C THR A 104 -4.23 -0.35 3.28
N TYR A 105 -4.52 -1.65 3.18
CA TYR A 105 -5.46 -2.34 4.06
C TYR A 105 -4.96 -2.39 5.51
N PHE A 106 -3.76 -2.92 5.75
CA PHE A 106 -3.20 -2.99 7.10
C PHE A 106 -2.81 -1.62 7.64
N GLY A 107 -2.31 -0.72 6.80
CA GLY A 107 -2.00 0.66 7.20
C GLY A 107 -3.24 1.38 7.74
N ASN A 108 -4.36 1.27 7.04
CA ASN A 108 -5.64 1.78 7.54
C ASN A 108 -6.10 1.02 8.80
N ALA A 109 -5.97 -0.31 8.85
CA ALA A 109 -6.39 -1.06 10.04
C ALA A 109 -5.59 -0.69 11.29
N ILE A 110 -4.29 -0.46 11.15
CA ILE A 110 -3.37 -0.04 12.22
C ILE A 110 -3.63 1.41 12.63
N SER A 111 -3.88 2.33 11.67
CA SER A 111 -4.14 3.73 11.98
C SER A 111 -5.48 3.95 12.69
N ASN A 112 -6.42 3.01 12.55
CA ASN A 112 -7.74 3.09 13.15
C ASN A 112 -7.83 2.27 14.45
N ASN A 113 -7.77 2.97 15.59
CA ASN A 113 -7.81 2.36 16.92
C ASN A 113 -9.22 1.95 17.42
N VAL A 114 -10.28 2.11 16.61
CA VAL A 114 -11.65 1.74 16.97
C VAL A 114 -12.22 0.72 15.99
N ARG A 115 -12.14 -0.56 16.37
CA ARG A 115 -12.63 -1.71 15.58
C ARG A 115 -14.07 -1.53 15.11
N ASP A 116 -14.96 -1.02 15.97
CA ASP A 116 -16.38 -0.86 15.66
C ASP A 116 -16.65 0.19 14.58
N LYS A 117 -15.67 1.07 14.30
CA LYS A 117 -15.75 2.09 13.25
C LYS A 117 -15.07 1.66 11.95
N TRP A 118 -14.35 0.53 11.93
CA TRP A 118 -13.61 0.04 10.77
C TRP A 118 -14.44 0.06 9.50
N ARG A 119 -15.66 -0.50 9.56
CA ARG A 119 -16.56 -0.57 8.39
C ARG A 119 -16.90 0.81 7.84
N ALA A 120 -17.16 1.80 8.70
CA ALA A 120 -17.50 3.15 8.24
C ALA A 120 -16.27 3.84 7.62
N VAL A 121 -15.11 3.72 8.26
CA VAL A 121 -13.86 4.30 7.76
C VAL A 121 -13.44 3.65 6.44
N TRP A 122 -13.52 2.32 6.34
CA TRP A 122 -13.17 1.60 5.13
C TRP A 122 -14.10 1.97 3.97
N LYS A 123 -15.41 2.15 4.22
CA LYS A 123 -16.35 2.69 3.23
C LYS A 123 -15.90 4.05 2.71
N GLU A 124 -15.54 4.96 3.62
CA GLU A 124 -15.05 6.31 3.28
C GLU A 124 -13.77 6.22 2.45
N GLN A 125 -12.82 5.35 2.82
CA GLN A 125 -11.59 5.14 2.05
C GLN A 125 -11.87 4.65 0.63
N ILE A 126 -12.77 3.67 0.44
CA ILE A 126 -13.14 3.18 -0.91
C ILE A 126 -13.73 4.31 -1.75
N GLN A 127 -14.52 5.20 -1.15
CA GLN A 127 -15.08 6.35 -1.86
C GLN A 127 -14.01 7.36 -2.31
N THR A 128 -12.81 7.33 -1.73
CA THR A 128 -11.68 8.17 -2.17
C THR A 128 -11.02 7.68 -3.45
N ILE A 129 -11.28 6.44 -3.90
CA ILE A 129 -10.77 5.91 -5.19
C ILE A 129 -11.01 6.88 -6.33
N LYS A 130 -12.13 7.61 -6.33
CA LYS A 130 -12.48 8.55 -7.41
C LYS A 130 -11.40 9.61 -7.66
N TYR A 131 -10.56 9.90 -6.68
CA TYR A 131 -9.46 10.85 -6.79
C TYR A 131 -8.16 10.23 -7.35
N ASP A 132 -8.00 8.91 -7.23
CA ASP A 132 -6.85 8.15 -7.75
C ASP A 132 -7.16 7.51 -9.11
N TYR A 133 -8.33 6.89 -9.25
CA TYR A 133 -8.72 6.14 -10.43
C TYR A 133 -10.24 6.15 -10.64
N MET A 134 -10.75 7.29 -11.14
CA MET A 134 -12.19 7.50 -11.38
C MET A 134 -12.85 6.41 -12.23
N SER A 135 -12.11 5.85 -13.21
CA SER A 135 -12.61 4.81 -14.11
C SER A 135 -13.04 3.52 -13.40
N PHE A 136 -12.52 3.25 -12.19
CA PHE A 136 -12.89 2.09 -11.38
C PHE A 136 -14.39 1.87 -11.25
N PHE A 137 -15.15 2.96 -11.09
CA PHE A 137 -16.59 2.89 -10.87
C PHE A 137 -17.39 2.44 -12.11
N ASN A 138 -16.74 2.41 -13.28
CA ASN A 138 -17.35 2.01 -14.54
C ASN A 138 -16.72 0.74 -15.13
N LEU A 139 -15.66 0.18 -14.53
CA LEU A 139 -15.03 -1.03 -15.04
C LEU A 139 -16.01 -2.22 -14.98
N SER A 140 -16.09 -2.94 -16.09
CA SER A 140 -16.69 -4.27 -16.15
C SER A 140 -15.80 -5.30 -15.45
N LYS A 141 -16.35 -6.48 -15.18
CA LYS A 141 -15.61 -7.60 -14.59
C LYS A 141 -14.38 -7.99 -15.42
N SER A 142 -14.51 -8.08 -16.73
CA SER A 142 -13.40 -8.45 -17.62
C SER A 142 -12.30 -7.39 -17.67
N GLU A 143 -12.68 -6.12 -17.63
CA GLU A 143 -11.71 -5.02 -17.56
C GLU A 143 -10.98 -5.02 -16.22
N LEU A 144 -11.67 -5.35 -15.13
CA LEU A 144 -11.05 -5.43 -13.81
C LEU A 144 -10.10 -6.63 -13.67
N VAL A 145 -10.40 -7.79 -14.29
CA VAL A 145 -9.44 -8.89 -14.41
C VAL A 145 -8.21 -8.43 -15.20
N SER A 146 -8.42 -7.77 -16.33
CA SER A 146 -7.32 -7.25 -17.16
C SER A 146 -6.48 -6.20 -16.41
N TRP A 147 -7.12 -5.41 -15.54
CA TRP A 147 -6.45 -4.46 -14.65
C TRP A 147 -5.54 -5.18 -13.65
N PHE A 148 -5.97 -6.29 -13.04
CA PHE A 148 -5.12 -7.06 -12.14
C PHE A 148 -3.89 -7.63 -12.86
N ASP A 149 -4.07 -8.13 -14.08
CA ASP A 149 -2.95 -8.64 -14.89
C ASP A 149 -1.97 -7.53 -15.28
N SER A 150 -2.45 -6.33 -15.63
CA SER A 150 -1.58 -5.19 -15.92
C SER A 150 -0.87 -4.63 -14.69
N HIS A 151 -1.43 -4.84 -13.49
CA HIS A 151 -0.84 -4.46 -12.20
C HIS A 151 -0.18 -5.66 -11.47
N ALA A 152 -0.01 -6.79 -12.14
CA ALA A 152 0.75 -7.92 -11.64
C ALA A 152 2.25 -7.72 -11.82
N LEU A 153 2.63 -7.08 -12.93
CA LEU A 153 4.01 -6.72 -13.24
C LEU A 153 4.25 -5.27 -12.87
N ASN A 154 5.43 -4.99 -12.30
CA ASN A 154 5.93 -3.63 -12.17
C ASN A 154 5.81 -2.92 -13.52
N MET A 155 5.23 -1.72 -13.52
CA MET A 155 5.48 -0.75 -14.59
C MET A 155 7.01 -0.67 -14.81
N PRO A 156 7.50 -0.44 -16.03
CA PRO A 156 8.93 -0.31 -16.26
C PRO A 156 9.49 0.68 -15.23
N ASN A 157 10.47 0.24 -14.43
CA ASN A 157 11.16 0.95 -13.33
C ASN A 157 10.71 0.67 -11.88
N GLY A 158 9.92 -0.36 -11.58
CA GLY A 158 9.72 -0.80 -10.19
C GLY A 158 8.80 0.10 -9.35
N VAL A 159 8.05 0.98 -10.01
CA VAL A 159 7.07 1.88 -9.37
C VAL A 159 5.69 1.27 -9.57
N CYS A 160 5.02 0.94 -8.48
CA CYS A 160 3.59 0.64 -8.55
C CYS A 160 2.88 1.99 -8.72
N GLY A 161 2.36 2.22 -9.93
CA GLY A 161 1.79 3.51 -10.31
C GLY A 161 0.53 3.83 -9.51
N PRO A 162 0.15 5.13 -9.42
CA PRO A 162 -1.25 5.48 -9.21
C PRO A 162 -2.07 4.89 -10.38
N ASP A 163 -3.30 4.46 -10.12
CA ASP A 163 -4.29 3.83 -11.03
C ASP A 163 -5.14 2.79 -10.26
N GLY A 164 -5.40 3.03 -8.98
CA GLY A 164 -6.20 2.17 -8.13
C GLY A 164 -5.39 1.09 -7.39
N ALA A 165 -4.08 0.98 -7.60
CA ALA A 165 -3.23 -0.06 -7.00
C ALA A 165 -3.36 -0.11 -5.46
N PHE A 166 -3.49 1.06 -4.82
CA PHE A 166 -3.70 1.20 -3.38
C PHE A 166 -5.05 0.60 -2.95
N MET A 167 -6.16 1.17 -3.43
CA MET A 167 -7.47 0.83 -2.88
C MET A 167 -8.10 -0.42 -3.52
N ILE A 168 -7.97 -0.63 -4.84
CA ILE A 168 -8.43 -1.88 -5.49
C ILE A 168 -7.63 -3.05 -4.93
N GLY A 169 -6.30 -2.87 -4.80
CA GLY A 169 -5.44 -3.83 -4.12
C GLY A 169 -5.83 -4.05 -2.66
N GLY A 170 -6.16 -2.99 -1.93
CA GLY A 170 -6.58 -3.06 -0.53
C GLY A 170 -7.87 -3.87 -0.35
N ILE A 171 -8.83 -3.71 -1.26
CA ILE A 171 -10.04 -4.53 -1.28
C ILE A 171 -9.71 -6.00 -1.63
N ALA A 172 -8.78 -6.25 -2.55
CA ALA A 172 -8.32 -7.61 -2.84
C ALA A 172 -7.65 -8.27 -1.62
N VAL A 173 -6.87 -7.51 -0.85
CA VAL A 173 -6.27 -8.02 0.40
C VAL A 173 -7.32 -8.22 1.49
N GLU A 174 -8.34 -7.36 1.59
CA GLU A 174 -9.50 -7.60 2.47
C GLU A 174 -10.14 -8.96 2.17
N TYR A 175 -10.33 -9.29 0.89
CA TYR A 175 -10.82 -10.61 0.48
C TYR A 175 -9.92 -11.72 1.00
N LEU A 176 -8.61 -11.65 0.75
CA LEU A 176 -7.65 -12.68 1.19
C LEU A 176 -7.64 -12.84 2.71
N VAL A 177 -7.66 -11.75 3.47
CA VAL A 177 -7.76 -11.79 4.94
C VAL A 177 -9.07 -12.45 5.36
N GLY A 178 -10.17 -12.19 4.67
CA GLY A 178 -11.47 -12.80 4.93
C GLY A 178 -11.53 -14.30 4.61
N THR A 179 -10.78 -14.78 3.61
CA THR A 179 -10.83 -16.18 3.15
C THR A 179 -9.77 -17.07 3.78
N VAL A 180 -8.53 -16.61 3.85
CA VAL A 180 -7.38 -17.40 4.35
C VAL A 180 -6.85 -16.89 5.70
N GLY A 181 -7.41 -15.81 6.22
CA GLY A 181 -6.94 -15.18 7.45
C GLY A 181 -5.61 -14.44 7.29
N VAL A 182 -5.25 -13.64 8.30
CA VAL A 182 -3.95 -12.95 8.35
C VAL A 182 -2.78 -13.94 8.28
N SER A 183 -2.93 -15.13 8.87
CA SER A 183 -1.92 -16.20 8.79
C SER A 183 -1.74 -16.74 7.37
N GLY A 184 -2.80 -16.83 6.57
CA GLY A 184 -2.71 -17.26 5.18
C GLY A 184 -2.02 -16.21 4.30
N VAL A 185 -2.32 -14.93 4.52
CA VAL A 185 -1.62 -13.81 3.87
C VAL A 185 -0.13 -13.82 4.22
N TYR A 186 0.23 -14.10 5.48
CA TYR A 186 1.61 -14.29 5.89
C TYR A 186 2.28 -15.50 5.18
N ASP A 187 1.59 -16.65 5.12
CA ASP A 187 2.14 -17.84 4.44
C ASP A 187 2.37 -17.58 2.95
N PHE A 188 1.52 -16.78 2.29
CA PHE A 188 1.74 -16.34 0.91
C PHE A 188 3.08 -15.62 0.73
N GLU A 189 3.41 -14.64 1.59
CA GLU A 189 4.69 -13.93 1.51
C GLU A 189 5.87 -14.84 1.89
N ALA A 190 5.71 -15.68 2.92
CA ALA A 190 6.75 -16.61 3.35
C ALA A 190 7.08 -17.67 2.29
N ARG A 191 6.12 -18.04 1.43
CA ARG A 191 6.34 -18.90 0.26
C ARG A 191 7.18 -18.23 -0.80
N ILE A 192 6.89 -16.98 -1.09
CA ILE A 192 7.68 -16.17 -2.02
C ILE A 192 9.12 -16.08 -1.51
N LYS A 193 9.33 -15.84 -0.22
CA LYS A 193 10.66 -15.89 0.41
C LYS A 193 11.41 -17.20 0.18
N ARG A 194 10.70 -18.32 0.14
CA ARG A 194 11.26 -19.66 -0.15
C ARG A 194 11.52 -19.95 -1.63
N GLY A 195 11.25 -18.99 -2.52
CA GLY A 195 11.51 -19.09 -3.95
C GLY A 195 10.28 -19.39 -4.80
N GLU A 196 9.10 -19.50 -4.21
CA GLU A 196 7.86 -19.74 -4.96
C GLU A 196 7.48 -18.51 -5.79
N LEU A 197 6.91 -18.72 -6.99
CA LEU A 197 6.29 -17.65 -7.77
C LEU A 197 5.02 -17.18 -7.06
N TRP A 198 4.74 -15.88 -7.07
CA TRP A 198 3.58 -15.34 -6.34
C TRP A 198 2.26 -15.95 -6.83
N THR A 199 2.09 -16.23 -8.13
CA THR A 199 0.88 -16.89 -8.64
C THR A 199 0.68 -18.28 -8.05
N SER A 200 1.76 -19.05 -7.93
CA SER A 200 1.75 -20.38 -7.31
C SER A 200 1.50 -20.30 -5.80
N ALA A 201 2.15 -19.35 -5.12
CA ALA A 201 1.94 -19.13 -3.68
C ALA A 201 0.49 -18.75 -3.38
N LEU A 202 -0.13 -17.90 -4.22
CA LEU A 202 -1.54 -17.52 -4.10
C LEU A 202 -2.46 -18.73 -4.28
N ALA A 203 -2.22 -19.53 -5.31
CA ALA A 203 -2.96 -20.77 -5.54
C ALA A 203 -2.83 -21.75 -4.36
N HIS A 204 -1.65 -21.80 -3.74
CA HIS A 204 -1.41 -22.64 -2.58
C HIS A 204 -2.25 -22.22 -1.37
N ILE A 205 -2.22 -20.92 -1.01
CA ILE A 205 -2.92 -20.45 0.19
C ILE A 205 -4.44 -20.48 0.03
N SER A 206 -4.95 -20.30 -1.19
CA SER A 206 -6.39 -20.32 -1.46
C SER A 206 -6.94 -21.72 -1.70
N GLY A 207 -6.09 -22.67 -2.07
CA GLY A 207 -6.51 -24.00 -2.54
C GLY A 207 -7.22 -23.98 -3.90
N LYS A 208 -7.10 -22.89 -4.67
CA LYS A 208 -7.72 -22.71 -5.99
C LYS A 208 -6.65 -22.45 -7.05
N SER A 209 -6.99 -22.62 -8.34
CA SER A 209 -6.10 -22.13 -9.40
C SER A 209 -6.00 -20.61 -9.35
N TYR A 210 -4.92 -20.04 -9.89
CA TYR A 210 -4.74 -18.59 -9.99
C TYR A 210 -5.94 -17.93 -10.67
N GLU A 211 -6.39 -18.47 -11.80
CA GLU A 211 -7.50 -17.91 -12.59
C GLU A 211 -8.81 -17.93 -11.80
N SER A 212 -9.08 -19.03 -11.10
CA SER A 212 -10.28 -19.14 -10.24
C SER A 212 -10.23 -18.16 -9.08
N GLU A 213 -9.06 -17.99 -8.45
CA GLU A 213 -8.90 -17.08 -7.33
C GLU A 213 -9.05 -15.61 -7.76
N MET A 214 -8.49 -15.24 -8.92
CA MET A 214 -8.63 -13.90 -9.47
C MET A 214 -10.08 -13.56 -9.84
N VAL A 215 -10.87 -14.53 -10.30
CA VAL A 215 -12.30 -14.35 -10.52
C VAL A 215 -13.03 -14.01 -9.22
N ASP A 216 -12.71 -14.70 -8.13
CA ASP A 216 -13.36 -14.48 -6.83
C ASP A 216 -12.95 -13.14 -6.20
N ILE A 217 -11.65 -12.81 -6.25
CA ILE A 217 -11.13 -11.49 -5.86
C ILE A 217 -11.86 -10.39 -6.64
N THR A 218 -11.97 -10.54 -7.95
CA THR A 218 -12.65 -9.57 -8.82
C THR A 218 -14.12 -9.40 -8.44
N ASN A 219 -14.83 -10.51 -8.18
CA ASN A 219 -16.22 -10.46 -7.73
C ASN A 219 -16.36 -9.71 -6.40
N PHE A 220 -15.45 -9.94 -5.46
CA PHE A 220 -15.45 -9.25 -4.17
C PHE A 220 -15.17 -7.75 -4.31
N VAL A 221 -14.22 -7.37 -5.18
CA VAL A 221 -13.93 -5.96 -5.47
C VAL A 221 -15.17 -5.24 -6.01
N LEU A 222 -15.89 -5.85 -6.94
CA LEU A 222 -17.14 -5.30 -7.48
C LEU A 222 -18.21 -5.18 -6.39
N LEU A 223 -18.33 -6.19 -5.51
CA LEU A 223 -19.27 -6.15 -4.39
C LEU A 223 -18.97 -4.99 -3.43
N GLN A 224 -17.70 -4.77 -3.10
CA GLN A 224 -17.26 -3.69 -2.20
C GLN A 224 -17.43 -2.31 -2.83
N ARG A 225 -17.14 -2.18 -4.14
CA ARG A 225 -17.43 -0.98 -4.92
C ARG A 225 -18.92 -0.60 -4.83
N ASP A 226 -19.79 -1.55 -5.13
CA ASP A 226 -21.24 -1.33 -5.15
C ASP A 226 -21.78 -1.05 -3.73
N TRP A 227 -21.19 -1.67 -2.70
CA TRP A 227 -21.50 -1.37 -1.30
C TRP A 227 -21.09 0.06 -0.90
N ALA A 228 -19.90 0.49 -1.31
CA ALA A 228 -19.39 1.83 -0.97
C ALA A 228 -20.17 2.96 -1.63
N GLN A 229 -20.84 2.70 -2.76
CA GLN A 229 -21.66 3.69 -3.47
C GLN A 229 -23.07 3.88 -2.88
N LYS A 230 -23.57 2.96 -2.04
CA LYS A 230 -24.88 3.11 -1.39
C LYS A 230 -24.81 4.23 -0.36
N ALA A 231 -25.83 5.10 -0.31
CA ALA A 231 -25.97 6.14 0.71
C ALA A 231 -25.95 5.54 2.12
#